data_AF-A0A315T746-F1
#
_entry.id   AF-A0A315T746-F1
#
_cell.length_a   1.000
_cell.length_b   1.000
_cell.length_c   1.000
_cell.angle_alpha   90.00
_cell.angle_beta   90.00
_cell.angle_gamma   90.00
#
_symmetry.space_group_name_H-M   'P 1'
#
loop_
_entity.id
_entity.type
_entity.pdbx_description
1 polymer ?
#
loop_
_entity_poly.entity_id
_entity_poly.type
_entity_poly.pdbx_seq_one_letter_code
_entity_poly.pdbx_strand_id
1 'polypeptide(L)'
;MRKVDAVYSTLIAQFGSVCDDTTKADIFSEALQNDSERELFESLFVAFIDEKENLESYRDQLDIYPALPQLHVLINKFKDNFEQFPGFDYQACLFGLMIAERILQNEVSPLPAEDVDDGFDFFYCDIEFECRAFSTNLPTLNRNILWVNPSSIDSLTALSESAVALDLLYFLISVGTTIDFRLGKSMIVCERTCVTDRHAGNANVIALMKLHMVSSGNKITRSNLYIAPPQNSSQQNYIPANSYAQFSEVIHILGEYLDRKDVLAKFLSMYHVIENFMIKSQIVKLERKANGAMFSIRDFRRLNKAVDISEVDAIEKLVKSIFSLSYATGNFGDFALTTWRNFLTTHAASGLEIDTFLSSLINGSQTINSSIQFIRYFSTLIYQMRCSIVHNKETEFHISNETYSTGCRLVMEQYLLPTLEEFVFLAMAEDNDIVWYRSNSIKLWSLSA
;
A
#
# COMPACT_ATOMS: atom_id res chain seq x y z
N MET A 1 -35.01 7.05 -17.49
CA MET A 1 -34.76 5.69 -18.02
C MET A 1 -35.44 4.77 -17.03
N ARG A 2 -36.31 3.86 -17.48
CA ARG A 2 -37.00 2.99 -16.54
C ARG A 2 -36.02 1.97 -15.97
N LYS A 3 -36.25 1.51 -14.74
CA LYS A 3 -35.44 0.50 -14.05
C LYS A 3 -35.28 -0.77 -14.89
N VAL A 4 -36.36 -1.24 -15.52
CA VAL A 4 -36.30 -2.37 -16.47
C VAL A 4 -35.40 -2.12 -17.69
N ASP A 5 -35.42 -0.90 -18.24
CA ASP A 5 -34.58 -0.54 -19.39
C ASP A 5 -33.11 -0.50 -18.96
N ALA A 6 -32.84 0.01 -17.74
CA ALA A 6 -31.50 0.08 -17.18
C ALA A 6 -30.87 -1.31 -17.03
N VAL A 7 -31.62 -2.31 -16.54
CA VAL A 7 -31.12 -3.68 -16.31
C VAL A 7 -30.57 -4.32 -17.60
N TYR A 8 -31.24 -4.11 -18.73
CA TYR A 8 -30.93 -4.82 -19.97
C TYR A 8 -30.19 -3.98 -21.02
N SER A 9 -30.26 -2.65 -20.96
CA SER A 9 -29.75 -1.75 -22.01
C SER A 9 -28.27 -1.92 -22.32
N THR A 10 -27.41 -2.06 -21.31
CA THR A 10 -25.96 -2.26 -21.53
C THR A 10 -25.68 -3.55 -22.29
N LEU A 11 -26.29 -4.67 -21.88
CA LEU A 11 -26.10 -5.96 -22.55
C LEU A 11 -26.67 -5.95 -23.96
N ILE A 12 -27.89 -5.43 -24.14
CA ILE A 12 -28.53 -5.29 -25.46
C ILE A 12 -27.66 -4.44 -26.39
N ALA A 13 -27.11 -3.33 -25.90
CA ALA A 13 -26.24 -2.47 -26.70
C ALA A 13 -24.93 -3.17 -27.10
N GLN A 14 -24.31 -3.92 -26.19
CA GLN A 14 -23.08 -4.66 -26.49
C GLN A 14 -23.34 -5.84 -27.44
N PHE A 15 -24.45 -6.57 -27.27
CA PHE A 15 -24.80 -7.67 -28.17
C PHE A 15 -25.20 -7.12 -29.54
N GLY A 16 -25.93 -6.00 -29.58
CA GLY A 16 -26.21 -5.26 -30.81
C GLY A 16 -24.95 -4.77 -31.53
N SER A 17 -23.89 -4.40 -30.81
CA SER A 17 -22.61 -4.02 -31.43
C SER A 17 -21.95 -5.15 -32.23
N VAL A 18 -22.29 -6.40 -31.89
CA VAL A 18 -21.87 -7.61 -32.61
C VAL A 18 -22.85 -7.86 -33.75
N CYS A 19 -24.15 -7.86 -33.48
CA CYS A 19 -25.16 -8.43 -34.38
C CYS A 19 -25.85 -7.45 -35.35
N ASP A 20 -25.92 -6.16 -35.01
CA ASP A 20 -26.73 -5.18 -35.78
C ASP A 20 -26.02 -4.68 -37.03
N ASP A 21 -24.68 -4.74 -37.06
CA ASP A 21 -23.85 -4.37 -38.20
C ASP A 21 -23.34 -5.63 -38.91
N THR A 22 -24.19 -6.20 -39.77
CA THR A 22 -23.83 -7.40 -40.54
C THR A 22 -22.61 -7.16 -41.43
N THR A 23 -22.39 -5.92 -41.90
CA THR A 23 -21.23 -5.59 -42.74
C THR A 23 -19.92 -5.73 -41.94
N LYS A 24 -19.90 -5.24 -40.70
CA LYS A 24 -18.75 -5.42 -39.81
C LYS A 24 -18.50 -6.90 -39.51
N ALA A 25 -19.55 -7.66 -39.24
CA ALA A 25 -19.45 -9.09 -38.97
C ALA A 25 -18.90 -9.87 -40.18
N ASP A 26 -19.39 -9.57 -41.39
CA ASP A 26 -18.94 -10.17 -42.64
C ASP A 26 -17.44 -9.88 -42.89
N ILE A 27 -17.02 -8.61 -42.76
CA ILE A 27 -15.62 -8.21 -42.91
C ILE A 27 -14.72 -8.94 -41.92
N PHE A 28 -15.15 -9.07 -40.66
CA PHE A 28 -14.38 -9.78 -39.64
C PHE A 28 -14.29 -11.29 -39.95
N SER A 29 -15.41 -11.91 -40.34
CA SER A 29 -15.47 -13.34 -40.70
C SER A 29 -14.58 -13.66 -41.90
N GLU A 30 -14.58 -12.81 -42.93
CA GLU A 30 -13.69 -12.95 -44.09
C GLU A 30 -12.20 -12.89 -43.71
N ALA A 31 -11.85 -12.10 -42.70
CA ALA A 31 -10.48 -11.95 -42.21
C ALA A 31 -9.98 -13.14 -41.37
N LEU A 32 -10.86 -14.04 -40.92
CA LEU A 32 -10.49 -15.26 -40.21
C LEU A 32 -9.77 -16.24 -41.14
N GLN A 33 -8.72 -16.91 -40.63
CA GLN A 33 -7.78 -17.65 -41.48
C GLN A 33 -8.20 -19.10 -41.76
N ASN A 34 -9.04 -19.70 -40.91
CA ASN A 34 -9.46 -21.08 -41.05
C ASN A 34 -10.99 -21.23 -40.96
N ASP A 35 -11.51 -22.26 -41.63
CA ASP A 35 -12.96 -22.50 -41.70
C ASP A 35 -13.56 -22.84 -40.33
N SER A 36 -12.79 -23.46 -39.44
CA SER A 36 -13.24 -23.79 -38.08
C SER A 36 -13.50 -22.55 -37.21
N GLU A 37 -12.69 -21.49 -37.34
CA GLU A 37 -12.88 -20.21 -36.65
C GLU A 37 -14.10 -19.48 -37.21
N ARG A 38 -14.34 -19.57 -38.52
CA ARG A 38 -15.53 -19.00 -39.16
C ARG A 38 -16.81 -19.68 -38.70
N GLU A 39 -16.84 -21.01 -38.71
CA GLU A 39 -17.97 -21.80 -38.18
C GLU A 39 -18.23 -21.48 -36.70
N LEU A 40 -17.17 -21.34 -35.89
CA LEU A 40 -17.29 -20.94 -34.50
C LEU A 40 -17.83 -19.52 -34.35
N PHE A 41 -17.33 -18.57 -35.15
CA PHE A 41 -17.78 -17.18 -35.14
C PHE A 41 -19.26 -17.09 -35.52
N GLU A 42 -19.68 -17.73 -36.61
CA GLU A 42 -21.08 -17.77 -37.04
C GLU A 42 -21.99 -18.39 -35.96
N SER A 43 -21.55 -19.49 -35.34
CA SER A 43 -22.29 -20.11 -34.23
C SER A 43 -22.45 -19.18 -33.03
N LEU A 44 -21.41 -18.43 -32.65
CA LEU A 44 -21.50 -17.46 -31.55
C LEU A 44 -22.33 -16.25 -31.95
N PHE A 45 -22.20 -15.76 -33.19
CA PHE A 45 -22.95 -14.63 -33.73
C PHE A 45 -24.46 -14.90 -33.69
N VAL A 46 -24.90 -16.08 -34.14
CA VAL A 46 -26.30 -16.52 -34.02
C VAL A 46 -26.74 -16.57 -32.55
N ALA A 47 -25.90 -17.11 -31.66
CA ALA A 47 -26.21 -17.13 -30.24
C ALA A 47 -26.37 -15.72 -29.64
N PHE A 48 -25.56 -14.73 -30.05
CA PHE A 48 -25.75 -13.34 -29.61
C PHE A 48 -27.06 -12.72 -30.13
N ILE A 49 -27.50 -13.05 -31.36
CA ILE A 49 -28.80 -12.60 -31.89
C ILE A 49 -29.92 -13.16 -31.01
N ASP A 50 -29.94 -14.47 -30.80
CA ASP A 50 -30.97 -15.15 -30.02
C ASP A 50 -31.05 -14.59 -28.59
N GLU A 51 -29.89 -14.42 -27.94
CA GLU A 51 -29.82 -13.86 -26.59
C GLU A 51 -30.22 -12.38 -26.53
N LYS A 52 -29.88 -11.57 -27.55
CA LYS A 52 -30.32 -10.18 -27.63
C LYS A 52 -31.84 -10.08 -27.76
N GLU A 53 -32.45 -10.86 -28.65
CA GLU A 53 -33.91 -10.89 -28.83
C GLU A 53 -34.62 -11.36 -27.56
N ASN A 54 -34.06 -12.35 -26.85
CA ASN A 54 -34.55 -12.78 -25.55
C ASN A 54 -34.50 -11.62 -24.52
N LEU A 55 -33.37 -10.93 -24.39
CA LEU A 55 -33.25 -9.79 -23.47
C LEU A 55 -34.26 -8.67 -23.78
N GLU A 56 -34.48 -8.36 -25.06
CA GLU A 56 -35.48 -7.37 -25.49
C GLU A 56 -36.91 -7.82 -25.16
N SER A 57 -37.23 -9.10 -25.39
CA SER A 57 -38.53 -9.69 -25.07
C SER A 57 -38.84 -9.64 -23.57
N TYR A 58 -37.88 -10.02 -22.72
CA TYR A 58 -38.05 -9.97 -21.26
C TYR A 58 -38.11 -8.53 -20.73
N ARG A 59 -37.34 -7.60 -21.31
CA ARG A 59 -37.45 -6.16 -21.03
C ARG A 59 -38.86 -5.65 -21.32
N ASP A 60 -39.41 -5.98 -22.48
CA ASP A 60 -40.72 -5.48 -22.92
C ASP A 60 -41.87 -6.11 -22.12
N GLN A 61 -41.69 -7.34 -21.62
CA GLN A 61 -42.61 -8.04 -20.73
C GLN A 61 -42.49 -7.64 -19.26
N LEU A 62 -41.48 -6.84 -18.89
CA LEU A 62 -41.14 -6.49 -17.51
C LEU A 62 -40.82 -7.73 -16.64
N ASP A 63 -40.21 -8.77 -17.22
CA ASP A 63 -39.93 -10.03 -16.54
C ASP A 63 -38.42 -10.30 -16.39
N ILE A 64 -38.07 -11.23 -15.51
CA ILE A 64 -36.69 -11.60 -15.18
C ILE A 64 -36.19 -12.64 -16.18
N TYR A 65 -35.15 -12.31 -16.93
CA TYR A 65 -34.49 -13.26 -17.82
C TYR A 65 -33.78 -14.40 -17.05
N PRO A 66 -34.26 -15.66 -17.12
CA PRO A 66 -33.76 -16.73 -16.24
C PRO A 66 -32.38 -17.27 -16.63
N ALA A 67 -31.98 -17.12 -17.89
CA ALA A 67 -30.69 -17.59 -18.40
C ALA A 67 -29.59 -16.53 -18.33
N LEU A 68 -29.81 -15.41 -17.62
CA LEU A 68 -28.82 -14.36 -17.45
C LEU A 68 -27.45 -14.90 -16.97
N PRO A 69 -27.35 -15.82 -15.97
CA PRO A 69 -26.07 -16.37 -15.55
C PRO A 69 -25.32 -17.19 -16.60
N GLN A 70 -26.02 -17.69 -17.61
CA GLN A 70 -25.43 -18.48 -18.70
C GLN A 70 -24.74 -17.58 -19.72
N LEU A 71 -25.09 -16.28 -19.78
CA LEU A 71 -24.45 -15.31 -20.67
C LEU A 71 -22.96 -15.16 -20.42
N HIS A 72 -22.50 -15.36 -19.17
CA HIS A 72 -21.07 -15.36 -18.84
C HIS A 72 -20.29 -16.35 -19.72
N VAL A 73 -20.86 -17.53 -20.00
CA VAL A 73 -20.21 -18.55 -20.84
C VAL A 73 -20.09 -18.07 -22.29
N LEU A 74 -21.16 -17.48 -22.83
CA LEU A 74 -21.18 -16.94 -24.20
C LEU A 74 -20.17 -15.79 -24.34
N ILE A 75 -20.20 -14.82 -23.42
CA ILE A 75 -19.33 -13.64 -23.42
C ILE A 75 -17.86 -14.04 -23.30
N ASN A 76 -17.52 -14.96 -22.38
CA ASN A 76 -16.14 -15.45 -22.24
C ASN A 76 -15.69 -16.21 -23.48
N LYS A 77 -16.52 -17.11 -24.00
CA LYS A 77 -16.19 -17.87 -25.20
C LYS A 77 -15.96 -16.95 -26.41
N PHE A 78 -16.72 -15.87 -26.55
CA PHE A 78 -16.50 -14.90 -27.62
C PHE A 78 -15.20 -14.11 -27.40
N LYS A 79 -14.94 -13.61 -26.19
CA LYS A 79 -13.69 -12.92 -25.87
C LYS A 79 -12.47 -13.79 -26.18
N ASP A 80 -12.46 -15.03 -25.69
CA ASP A 80 -11.31 -15.92 -25.78
C ASP A 80 -10.93 -16.26 -27.24
N ASN A 81 -11.92 -16.23 -28.16
CA ASN A 81 -11.71 -16.54 -29.56
C ASN A 81 -11.61 -15.28 -30.45
N PHE A 82 -12.25 -14.17 -30.07
CA PHE A 82 -12.47 -13.00 -30.93
C PHE A 82 -12.28 -11.65 -30.20
N GLU A 83 -11.31 -11.54 -29.30
CA GLU A 83 -10.98 -10.29 -28.58
C GLU A 83 -10.74 -9.08 -29.51
N GLN A 84 -10.32 -9.33 -30.75
CA GLN A 84 -10.05 -8.29 -31.76
C GLN A 84 -11.31 -7.75 -32.46
N PHE A 85 -12.51 -8.30 -32.16
CA PHE A 85 -13.74 -7.89 -32.83
C PHE A 85 -14.05 -6.40 -32.54
N PRO A 86 -14.20 -5.55 -33.58
CA PRO A 86 -14.31 -4.12 -33.36
C PRO A 86 -15.65 -3.74 -32.73
N GLY A 87 -15.61 -3.04 -31.59
CA GLY A 87 -16.79 -2.47 -30.95
C GLY A 87 -17.43 -3.33 -29.86
N PHE A 88 -16.98 -4.58 -29.69
CA PHE A 88 -17.36 -5.40 -28.55
C PHE A 88 -16.51 -5.01 -27.32
N ASP A 89 -17.16 -4.53 -26.26
CA ASP A 89 -16.50 -4.20 -25.00
C ASP A 89 -16.80 -5.27 -23.94
N TYR A 90 -15.84 -6.18 -23.77
CA TYR A 90 -15.96 -7.26 -22.78
C TYR A 90 -16.17 -6.74 -21.35
N GLN A 91 -15.53 -5.63 -20.99
CA GLN A 91 -15.67 -5.07 -19.63
C GLN A 91 -17.06 -4.48 -19.42
N ALA A 92 -17.63 -3.84 -20.44
CA ALA A 92 -19.01 -3.36 -20.41
C ALA A 92 -20.02 -4.53 -20.26
N CYS A 93 -19.78 -5.64 -20.97
CA CYS A 93 -20.59 -6.85 -20.84
C CYS A 93 -20.53 -7.44 -19.42
N LEU A 94 -19.33 -7.60 -18.85
CA LEU A 94 -19.16 -8.11 -17.49
C LEU A 94 -19.82 -7.20 -16.46
N PHE A 95 -19.61 -5.90 -16.57
CA PHE A 95 -20.25 -4.90 -15.72
C PHE A 95 -21.78 -5.02 -15.77
N GLY A 96 -22.36 -4.96 -16.98
CA GLY A 96 -23.80 -5.04 -17.16
C GLY A 96 -24.37 -6.34 -16.58
N LEU A 97 -23.71 -7.46 -16.83
CA LEU A 97 -24.11 -8.78 -16.35
C LEU A 97 -24.07 -8.88 -14.83
N MET A 98 -22.94 -8.54 -14.19
CA MET A 98 -22.78 -8.68 -12.74
C MET A 98 -23.72 -7.75 -11.96
N ILE A 99 -23.91 -6.51 -12.41
CA ILE A 99 -24.84 -5.59 -11.76
C ILE A 99 -26.29 -6.02 -11.98
N ALA A 100 -26.65 -6.49 -13.18
CA ALA A 100 -27.98 -7.01 -13.46
C ALA A 100 -28.29 -8.24 -12.60
N GLU A 101 -27.40 -9.23 -12.54
CA GLU A 101 -27.55 -10.39 -11.66
C GLU A 101 -27.77 -9.97 -10.20
N ARG A 102 -26.99 -9.00 -9.72
CA ARG A 102 -27.11 -8.51 -8.34
C ARG A 102 -28.46 -7.86 -8.07
N ILE A 103 -28.98 -7.07 -9.01
CA ILE A 103 -30.33 -6.49 -8.92
C ILE A 103 -31.38 -7.61 -8.87
N LEU A 104 -31.32 -8.55 -9.81
CA LEU A 104 -32.31 -9.61 -9.97
C LEU A 104 -32.33 -10.61 -8.81
N GLN A 105 -31.23 -10.79 -8.09
CA GLN A 105 -31.19 -11.57 -6.84
C GLN A 105 -32.04 -10.97 -5.71
N ASN A 106 -32.29 -9.66 -5.74
CA ASN A 106 -33.01 -8.93 -4.69
C ASN A 106 -34.43 -8.50 -5.12
N GLU A 107 -34.79 -8.71 -6.38
CA GLU A 107 -36.08 -8.33 -6.96
C GLU A 107 -37.00 -9.53 -7.16
N VAL A 108 -38.29 -9.25 -7.25
CA VAL A 108 -39.33 -10.24 -7.57
C VAL A 108 -40.02 -9.81 -8.85
N SER A 109 -40.31 -10.77 -9.74
CA SER A 109 -41.07 -10.49 -10.96
C SER A 109 -42.50 -10.01 -10.64
N PRO A 110 -43.03 -8.99 -11.35
CA PRO A 110 -42.42 -8.26 -12.47
C PRO A 110 -41.43 -7.18 -12.02
N LEU A 111 -40.45 -6.88 -12.89
CA LEU A 111 -39.50 -5.80 -12.66
C LEU A 111 -40.20 -4.43 -12.57
N PRO A 112 -39.72 -3.51 -11.72
CA PRO A 112 -40.32 -2.21 -11.55
C PRO A 112 -40.23 -1.40 -12.86
N ALA A 113 -41.36 -0.86 -13.29
CA ALA A 113 -41.47 0.03 -14.44
C ALA A 113 -41.17 1.51 -14.09
N GLU A 114 -40.82 1.79 -12.83
CA GLU A 114 -40.47 3.12 -12.33
C GLU A 114 -39.20 3.64 -12.99
N ASP A 115 -39.05 4.96 -13.03
CA ASP A 115 -37.80 5.60 -13.45
C ASP A 115 -36.68 5.34 -12.44
N VAL A 116 -35.46 5.22 -12.97
CA VAL A 116 -34.23 5.25 -12.16
C VAL A 116 -34.12 6.63 -11.50
N ASP A 117 -33.80 6.66 -10.20
CA ASP A 117 -33.61 7.90 -9.45
C ASP A 117 -32.53 8.76 -10.11
N ASP A 118 -32.92 9.97 -10.49
CA ASP A 118 -32.05 10.94 -11.14
C ASP A 118 -31.30 11.82 -10.12
N GLY A 119 -31.45 11.58 -8.82
CA GLY A 119 -30.72 12.26 -7.76
C GLY A 119 -29.21 11.99 -7.72
N PHE A 120 -28.71 11.04 -8.52
CA PHE A 120 -27.31 10.62 -8.55
C PHE A 120 -26.57 11.05 -9.81
N ASP A 121 -25.25 11.18 -9.67
CA ASP A 121 -24.30 11.25 -10.78
C ASP A 121 -22.98 10.59 -10.36
N PHE A 122 -21.99 10.53 -11.25
CA PHE A 122 -20.68 9.95 -10.97
C PHE A 122 -19.52 10.77 -11.50
N PHE A 123 -18.34 10.57 -10.92
CA PHE A 123 -17.07 11.05 -11.46
C PHE A 123 -15.98 9.99 -11.35
N TYR A 124 -14.99 10.06 -12.24
CA TYR A 124 -13.80 9.21 -12.22
C TYR A 124 -12.80 9.69 -11.17
N CYS A 125 -12.12 8.74 -10.54
CA CYS A 125 -11.05 9.01 -9.58
C CYS A 125 -9.94 7.97 -9.67
N ASP A 126 -8.71 8.41 -9.46
CA ASP A 126 -7.53 7.54 -9.43
C ASP A 126 -7.23 7.14 -7.98
N ILE A 127 -8.14 6.33 -7.40
CA ILE A 127 -8.05 5.86 -6.02
C ILE A 127 -8.11 4.34 -5.99
N GLU A 128 -7.26 3.75 -5.16
CA GLU A 128 -7.16 2.31 -4.95
C GLU A 128 -7.12 1.99 -3.45
N PHE A 129 -7.97 1.05 -3.04
CA PHE A 129 -8.05 0.54 -1.66
C PHE A 129 -8.05 -1.00 -1.63
N GLU A 130 -7.78 -1.56 -0.45
CA GLU A 130 -7.73 -3.02 -0.25
C GLU A 130 -9.09 -3.70 -0.45
N CYS A 131 -10.21 -3.05 -0.06
CA CYS A 131 -11.55 -3.64 -0.13
C CYS A 131 -12.15 -3.72 -1.54
N ARG A 132 -11.44 -3.25 -2.57
CA ARG A 132 -11.77 -3.28 -4.02
C ARG A 132 -13.08 -2.60 -4.46
N ALA A 133 -14.11 -2.53 -3.63
CA ALA A 133 -15.32 -1.72 -3.79
C ALA A 133 -15.81 -1.27 -2.40
N PHE A 134 -16.70 -0.28 -2.36
CA PHE A 134 -17.29 0.21 -1.11
C PHE A 134 -18.63 0.88 -1.36
N SER A 135 -19.62 0.63 -0.52
CA SER A 135 -20.88 1.36 -0.53
C SER A 135 -21.30 1.73 0.89
N THR A 136 -21.76 2.95 1.10
CA THR A 136 -22.50 3.29 2.31
C THR A 136 -23.95 2.81 2.18
N ASN A 137 -24.50 2.30 3.28
CA ASN A 137 -25.87 1.78 3.37
C ASN A 137 -26.67 2.57 4.41
N LEU A 138 -26.70 3.89 4.25
CA LEU A 138 -27.46 4.80 5.08
C LEU A 138 -28.94 4.75 4.69
N PRO A 139 -29.86 4.95 5.66
CA PRO A 139 -31.30 4.99 5.37
C PRO A 139 -31.72 6.09 4.39
N THR A 140 -30.97 7.19 4.33
CA THR A 140 -31.25 8.29 3.40
C THR A 140 -30.45 8.08 2.11
N LEU A 141 -31.17 7.77 1.02
CA LEU A 141 -30.58 7.37 -0.27
C LEU A 141 -29.53 8.36 -0.80
N ASN A 142 -29.85 9.66 -0.86
CA ASN A 142 -28.95 10.70 -1.37
C ASN A 142 -27.69 10.96 -0.52
N ARG A 143 -27.58 10.36 0.67
CA ARG A 143 -26.36 10.41 1.49
C ARG A 143 -25.43 9.24 1.23
N ASN A 144 -25.85 8.32 0.37
CA ASN A 144 -25.02 7.17 0.04
C ASN A 144 -23.95 7.52 -0.98
N ILE A 145 -22.80 6.87 -0.83
CA ILE A 145 -21.64 6.97 -1.70
C ILE A 145 -21.27 5.54 -2.07
N LEU A 146 -21.05 5.32 -3.36
CA LEU A 146 -20.59 4.05 -3.90
C LEU A 146 -19.28 4.29 -4.66
N TRP A 147 -18.26 3.49 -4.34
CA TRP A 147 -16.99 3.44 -5.04
C TRP A 147 -16.78 2.05 -5.63
N VAL A 148 -16.47 2.02 -6.92
CA VAL A 148 -16.26 0.79 -7.70
C VAL A 148 -15.33 1.09 -8.86
N ASN A 149 -14.56 0.10 -9.29
CA ASN A 149 -13.89 0.11 -10.59
C ASN A 149 -14.70 -0.77 -11.55
N PRO A 150 -15.45 -0.16 -12.49
CA PRO A 150 -16.37 -0.90 -13.36
C PRO A 150 -15.66 -1.82 -14.36
N SER A 151 -14.35 -1.62 -14.59
CA SER A 151 -13.53 -2.46 -15.46
C SER A 151 -12.76 -3.56 -14.72
N SER A 152 -12.95 -3.71 -13.41
CA SER A 152 -12.22 -4.66 -12.57
C SER A 152 -13.16 -5.75 -12.03
N ILE A 153 -12.92 -7.00 -12.45
CA ILE A 153 -13.69 -8.15 -11.96
C ILE A 153 -13.62 -8.30 -10.44
N ASP A 154 -12.47 -8.04 -9.82
CA ASP A 154 -12.30 -8.08 -8.36
C ASP A 154 -13.18 -7.02 -7.68
N SER A 155 -13.28 -5.82 -8.26
CA SER A 155 -14.12 -4.74 -7.75
C SER A 155 -15.60 -5.05 -7.90
N LEU A 156 -16.04 -5.58 -9.05
CA LEU A 156 -17.42 -5.98 -9.28
C LEU A 156 -17.84 -7.15 -8.40
N THR A 157 -16.94 -8.12 -8.16
CA THR A 157 -17.17 -9.23 -7.24
C THR A 157 -17.34 -8.72 -5.81
N ALA A 158 -16.42 -7.86 -5.35
CA ALA A 158 -16.51 -7.24 -4.03
C ALA A 158 -17.80 -6.41 -3.85
N LEU A 159 -18.24 -5.71 -4.91
CA LEU A 159 -19.50 -4.98 -4.90
C LEU A 159 -20.72 -5.92 -4.80
N SER A 160 -20.69 -7.04 -5.53
CA SER A 160 -21.76 -8.05 -5.53
C SER A 160 -21.92 -8.74 -4.17
N GLU A 161 -20.83 -8.91 -3.44
CA GLU A 161 -20.81 -9.45 -2.07
C GLU A 161 -21.19 -8.41 -1.01
N SER A 162 -21.12 -7.13 -1.35
CA SER A 162 -21.44 -6.03 -0.44
C SER A 162 -22.95 -5.82 -0.33
N ALA A 163 -23.38 -5.30 0.83
CA ALA A 163 -24.69 -4.68 0.95
C ALA A 163 -24.64 -3.35 0.16
N VAL A 164 -25.59 -3.14 -0.74
CA VAL A 164 -25.72 -1.93 -1.56
C VAL A 164 -27.20 -1.62 -1.68
N ALA A 165 -27.57 -0.35 -1.55
CA ALA A 165 -28.94 0.08 -1.81
C ALA A 165 -29.33 -0.19 -3.28
N LEU A 166 -30.49 -0.78 -3.51
CA LEU A 166 -30.90 -1.24 -4.83
C LEU A 166 -31.03 -0.09 -5.85
N ASP A 167 -31.51 1.08 -5.42
CA ASP A 167 -31.59 2.26 -6.29
C ASP A 167 -30.21 2.75 -6.76
N LEU A 168 -29.15 2.56 -5.97
CA LEU A 168 -27.78 2.84 -6.42
C LEU A 168 -27.32 1.85 -7.50
N LEU A 169 -27.71 0.58 -7.42
CA LEU A 169 -27.40 -0.42 -8.44
C LEU A 169 -28.14 -0.11 -9.75
N TYR A 170 -29.42 0.28 -9.66
CA TYR A 170 -30.19 0.75 -10.81
C TYR A 170 -29.56 1.99 -11.46
N PHE A 171 -29.13 2.96 -10.66
CA PHE A 171 -28.38 4.10 -11.18
C PHE A 171 -27.09 3.65 -11.86
N LEU A 172 -26.29 2.82 -11.17
CA LEU A 172 -24.99 2.34 -11.67
C LEU A 172 -25.14 1.65 -13.03
N ILE A 173 -26.08 0.71 -13.18
CA ILE A 173 -26.29 0.02 -14.47
C ILE A 173 -26.85 0.96 -15.55
N SER A 174 -27.70 1.93 -15.18
CA SER A 174 -28.27 2.90 -16.14
C SER A 174 -27.21 3.78 -16.81
N VAL A 175 -26.09 4.03 -16.14
CA VAL A 175 -24.97 4.80 -16.69
C VAL A 175 -23.95 3.94 -17.43
N GLY A 176 -24.14 2.62 -17.50
CA GLY A 176 -23.19 1.68 -18.09
C GLY A 176 -22.77 2.00 -19.52
N THR A 177 -23.67 2.52 -20.34
CA THR A 177 -23.35 2.95 -21.73
C THR A 177 -22.54 4.25 -21.82
N THR A 178 -22.41 4.98 -20.71
CA THR A 178 -21.66 6.24 -20.62
C THR A 178 -20.28 6.06 -19.96
N ILE A 179 -20.01 4.88 -19.40
CA ILE A 179 -18.73 4.56 -18.78
C ILE A 179 -17.70 4.28 -19.86
N ASP A 180 -16.52 4.87 -19.75
CA ASP A 180 -15.36 4.55 -20.58
C ASP A 180 -14.53 3.46 -19.89
N PHE A 181 -14.84 2.21 -20.21
CA PHE A 181 -14.18 1.05 -19.62
C PHE A 181 -12.69 0.95 -19.99
N ARG A 182 -12.23 1.65 -21.02
CA ARG A 182 -10.83 1.64 -21.49
C ARG A 182 -9.90 2.38 -20.55
N LEU A 183 -10.43 3.33 -19.77
CA LEU A 183 -9.65 4.09 -18.80
C LEU A 183 -9.19 3.22 -17.62
N GLY A 184 -9.92 2.14 -17.31
CA GLY A 184 -9.64 1.30 -16.14
C GLY A 184 -9.70 2.05 -14.82
N LYS A 185 -10.36 3.22 -14.80
CA LYS A 185 -10.42 4.11 -13.64
C LYS A 185 -11.56 3.71 -12.71
N SER A 186 -11.32 3.89 -11.41
CA SER A 186 -12.37 3.82 -10.41
C SER A 186 -13.34 4.98 -10.58
N MET A 187 -14.60 4.78 -10.18
CA MET A 187 -15.64 5.81 -10.17
C MET A 187 -16.25 5.92 -8.78
N ILE A 188 -16.76 7.11 -8.47
CA ILE A 188 -17.57 7.38 -7.29
C ILE A 188 -18.95 7.84 -7.75
N VAL A 189 -19.98 7.15 -7.27
CA VAL A 189 -21.39 7.53 -7.41
C VAL A 189 -21.83 8.23 -6.13
N CYS A 190 -22.42 9.42 -6.27
CA CYS A 190 -22.95 10.21 -5.16
C CYS A 190 -24.07 11.14 -5.64
N GLU A 191 -24.62 11.96 -4.73
CA GLU A 191 -25.65 12.95 -5.07
C GLU A 191 -25.20 13.87 -6.21
N ARG A 192 -26.05 14.05 -7.22
CA ARG A 192 -25.76 14.78 -8.46
C ARG A 192 -25.20 16.19 -8.21
N THR A 193 -25.68 16.86 -7.18
CA THR A 193 -25.25 18.23 -6.83
C THR A 193 -23.78 18.32 -6.44
N CYS A 194 -23.17 17.19 -6.06
CA CYS A 194 -21.75 17.09 -5.72
C CYS A 194 -20.86 16.82 -6.95
N VAL A 195 -21.43 16.58 -8.12
CA VAL A 195 -20.70 16.29 -9.36
C VAL A 195 -20.73 17.52 -10.26
N THR A 196 -19.59 18.21 -10.35
CA THR A 196 -19.43 19.37 -11.24
C THR A 196 -18.83 19.01 -12.59
N ASP A 197 -17.95 18.01 -12.61
CA ASP A 197 -17.27 17.48 -13.80
C ASP A 197 -16.98 15.99 -13.56
N ARG A 198 -17.34 15.12 -14.50
CA ARG A 198 -17.12 13.67 -14.38
C ARG A 198 -15.64 13.29 -14.45
N HIS A 199 -14.77 14.16 -14.97
CA HIS A 199 -13.34 13.91 -15.05
C HIS A 199 -12.54 14.61 -13.95
N ALA A 200 -13.16 15.52 -13.19
CA ALA A 200 -12.54 16.16 -12.04
C ALA A 200 -13.14 15.61 -10.74
N GLY A 201 -12.33 14.86 -9.99
CA GLY A 201 -12.76 14.29 -8.72
C GLY A 201 -13.16 15.36 -7.70
N ASN A 202 -14.20 15.09 -6.92
CA ASN A 202 -14.60 15.97 -5.81
C ASN A 202 -13.87 15.58 -4.51
N ALA A 203 -12.91 16.39 -4.09
CA ALA A 203 -12.09 16.14 -2.89
C ALA A 203 -12.92 15.98 -1.61
N ASN A 204 -14.04 16.71 -1.47
CA ASN A 204 -14.91 16.61 -0.29
C ASN A 204 -15.65 15.27 -0.24
N VAL A 205 -16.15 14.80 -1.39
CA VAL A 205 -16.81 13.49 -1.49
C VAL A 205 -15.81 12.36 -1.22
N ILE A 206 -14.60 12.47 -1.77
CA ILE A 206 -13.52 11.51 -1.52
C ILE A 206 -13.16 11.46 -0.02
N ALA A 207 -13.04 12.61 0.64
CA ALA A 207 -12.74 12.68 2.07
C ALA A 207 -13.88 12.08 2.92
N LEU A 208 -15.14 12.37 2.58
CA LEU A 208 -16.31 11.81 3.26
C LEU A 208 -16.39 10.28 3.07
N MET A 209 -16.13 9.79 1.86
CA MET A 209 -16.05 8.35 1.58
C MET A 209 -14.96 7.69 2.42
N LYS A 210 -13.74 8.25 2.44
CA LYS A 210 -12.64 7.74 3.29
C LYS A 210 -13.04 7.71 4.76
N LEU A 211 -13.74 8.74 5.26
CA LEU A 211 -14.25 8.78 6.63
C LEU A 211 -15.25 7.64 6.89
N HIS A 212 -16.20 7.41 5.98
CA HIS A 212 -17.13 6.30 6.08
C HIS A 212 -16.40 4.94 6.07
N MET A 213 -15.45 4.75 5.16
CA MET A 213 -14.64 3.54 5.08
C MET A 213 -13.93 3.24 6.41
N VAL A 214 -13.21 4.21 6.96
CA VAL A 214 -12.50 4.07 8.25
C VAL A 214 -13.48 3.82 9.39
N SER A 215 -14.62 4.52 9.43
CA SER A 215 -15.64 4.33 10.47
C SER A 215 -16.28 2.93 10.43
N SER A 216 -16.27 2.29 9.27
CA SER A 216 -16.74 0.91 9.06
C SER A 216 -15.64 -0.13 9.22
N GLY A 217 -14.44 0.26 9.67
CA GLY A 217 -13.30 -0.65 9.85
C GLY A 217 -12.55 -1.03 8.57
N ASN A 218 -12.82 -0.37 7.44
CA ASN A 218 -12.09 -0.60 6.20
C ASN A 218 -10.75 0.13 6.22
N LYS A 219 -9.73 -0.50 5.64
CA LYS A 219 -8.41 0.10 5.45
C LYS A 219 -8.43 1.02 4.23
N ILE A 220 -8.05 2.29 4.45
CA ILE A 220 -7.94 3.30 3.38
C ILE A 220 -6.50 3.56 2.94
N THR A 221 -5.52 3.01 3.65
CA THR A 221 -4.09 3.18 3.35
C THR A 221 -3.50 1.84 2.92
N ARG A 222 -2.53 1.88 2.01
CA ARG A 222 -1.76 0.70 1.61
C ARG A 222 -0.94 0.18 2.81
N SER A 223 -0.79 -1.14 2.88
CA SER A 223 0.08 -1.78 3.89
C SER A 223 1.50 -1.86 3.33
N ASN A 224 2.45 -1.13 3.90
CA ASN A 224 3.85 -1.18 3.50
C ASN A 224 4.59 -2.21 4.36
N LEU A 225 4.80 -3.41 3.80
CA LEU A 225 5.29 -4.57 4.55
C LEU A 225 6.80 -4.78 4.34
N TYR A 226 7.55 -4.97 5.43
CA TYR A 226 8.94 -5.43 5.39
C TYR A 226 9.07 -6.84 5.97
N ILE A 227 9.11 -7.83 5.07
CA ILE A 227 9.08 -9.26 5.41
C ILE A 227 10.44 -9.94 5.35
N ALA A 228 11.51 -9.20 5.02
CA ALA A 228 12.85 -9.78 5.00
C ALA A 228 13.29 -10.21 6.41
N PRO A 229 14.00 -11.34 6.54
CA PRO A 229 14.63 -11.71 7.80
C PRO A 229 15.72 -10.70 8.16
N PRO A 230 16.00 -10.48 9.46
CA PRO A 230 17.03 -9.53 9.86
C PRO A 230 18.41 -9.94 9.33
N GLN A 231 19.17 -8.96 8.87
CA GLN A 231 20.57 -9.13 8.49
C GLN A 231 21.45 -9.19 9.74
N ASN A 232 22.23 -10.27 9.87
CA ASN A 232 23.17 -10.46 10.97
C ASN A 232 24.37 -11.29 10.51
N SER A 233 25.36 -10.62 9.96
CA SER A 233 26.65 -11.22 9.57
C SER A 233 27.56 -11.47 10.76
N SER A 234 27.24 -10.92 11.94
CA SER A 234 28.02 -11.05 13.17
C SER A 234 27.63 -12.26 14.01
N GLN A 235 26.75 -13.13 13.53
CA GLN A 235 26.21 -14.25 14.31
C GLN A 235 27.29 -15.21 14.82
N GLN A 236 28.37 -15.41 14.07
CA GLN A 236 29.47 -16.31 14.45
C GLN A 236 30.32 -15.77 15.61
N ASN A 237 30.20 -14.47 15.90
CA ASN A 237 30.97 -13.79 16.94
C ASN A 237 30.31 -13.93 18.33
N TYR A 238 29.13 -14.56 18.44
CA TYR A 238 28.49 -14.78 19.72
C TYR A 238 29.21 -15.84 20.55
N ILE A 239 29.59 -15.50 21.79
CA ILE A 239 30.36 -16.36 22.69
C ILE A 239 29.51 -16.69 23.93
N PRO A 240 29.08 -17.95 24.16
CA PRO A 240 28.19 -18.31 25.28
C PRO A 240 28.70 -17.94 26.69
N ALA A 241 30.01 -17.74 26.85
CA ALA A 241 30.62 -17.30 28.11
C ALA A 241 30.34 -15.82 28.45
N ASN A 242 29.90 -15.02 27.46
CA ASN A 242 29.61 -13.60 27.65
C ASN A 242 28.23 -13.38 28.27
N SER A 243 28.09 -12.31 29.07
CA SER A 243 26.86 -12.01 29.80
C SER A 243 25.84 -11.24 28.94
N TYR A 244 25.18 -11.92 27.99
CA TYR A 244 24.14 -11.32 27.13
C TYR A 244 22.85 -10.89 27.87
N ALA A 245 22.64 -11.35 29.11
CA ALA A 245 21.49 -10.95 29.94
C ALA A 245 21.39 -9.42 30.13
N GLN A 246 22.53 -8.70 30.00
CA GLN A 246 22.56 -7.24 30.03
C GLN A 246 21.83 -6.57 28.86
N PHE A 247 21.48 -7.31 27.81
CA PHE A 247 20.72 -6.85 26.65
C PHE A 247 19.27 -7.37 26.66
N SER A 248 18.78 -7.88 27.79
CA SER A 248 17.43 -8.47 27.89
C SER A 248 16.32 -7.56 27.35
N GLU A 249 16.34 -6.27 27.68
CA GLU A 249 15.40 -5.27 27.14
C GLU A 249 15.52 -5.13 25.62
N VAL A 250 16.75 -4.99 25.11
CA VAL A 250 17.01 -4.89 23.66
C VAL A 250 16.56 -6.16 22.94
N ILE A 251 16.78 -7.34 23.51
CA ILE A 251 16.33 -8.62 22.95
C ILE A 251 14.80 -8.68 22.89
N HIS A 252 14.09 -8.14 23.88
CA HIS A 252 12.62 -8.06 23.82
C HIS A 252 12.15 -7.13 22.71
N ILE A 253 12.77 -5.95 22.55
CA ILE A 253 12.46 -5.02 21.45
C ILE A 253 12.71 -5.68 20.09
N LEU A 254 13.81 -6.44 19.95
CA LEU A 254 14.12 -7.21 18.74
C LEU A 254 13.12 -8.37 18.51
N GLY A 255 12.56 -8.95 19.58
CA GLY A 255 11.44 -9.88 19.48
C GLY A 255 10.20 -9.22 18.89
N GLU A 256 9.78 -8.07 19.42
CA GLU A 256 8.67 -7.29 18.86
C GLU A 256 8.93 -6.84 17.41
N TYR A 257 10.18 -6.51 17.08
CA TYR A 257 10.59 -6.17 15.72
C TYR A 257 10.26 -7.30 14.72
N LEU A 258 10.47 -8.55 15.11
CA LEU A 258 10.18 -9.71 14.27
C LEU A 258 8.68 -9.94 14.06
N ASP A 259 7.86 -9.67 15.08
CA ASP A 259 6.40 -9.85 15.02
C ASP A 259 5.71 -8.76 14.18
N ARG A 260 6.31 -7.57 14.10
CA ARG A 260 5.81 -6.45 13.28
C ARG A 260 5.99 -6.76 11.79
N LYS A 261 5.04 -6.33 10.97
CA LYS A 261 5.14 -6.41 9.50
C LYS A 261 5.28 -5.04 8.83
N ASP A 262 4.69 -4.01 9.44
CA ASP A 262 4.76 -2.64 8.94
C ASP A 262 6.19 -2.09 9.01
N VAL A 263 6.67 -1.55 7.90
CA VAL A 263 8.05 -1.09 7.73
C VAL A 263 8.39 0.10 8.64
N LEU A 264 7.46 1.04 8.83
CA LEU A 264 7.67 2.22 9.67
C LEU A 264 7.77 1.79 11.14
N ALA A 265 6.89 0.89 11.59
CA ALA A 265 6.92 0.32 12.94
C ALA A 265 8.21 -0.48 13.20
N LYS A 266 8.71 -1.19 12.18
CA LYS A 266 10.00 -1.89 12.25
C LYS A 266 11.18 -0.93 12.41
N PHE A 267 11.21 0.15 11.63
CA PHE A 267 12.22 1.20 11.79
C PHE A 267 12.19 1.82 13.19
N LEU A 268 11.01 2.15 13.73
CA LEU A 268 10.89 2.68 15.09
C LEU A 268 11.39 1.71 16.15
N SER A 269 11.19 0.40 15.96
CA SER A 269 11.71 -0.61 16.90
C SER A 269 13.25 -0.63 16.88
N MET A 270 13.87 -0.54 15.70
CA MET A 270 15.33 -0.39 15.58
C MET A 270 15.81 0.91 16.23
N TYR A 271 15.07 2.00 16.04
CA TYR A 271 15.37 3.27 16.69
C TYR A 271 15.33 3.19 18.22
N HIS A 272 14.35 2.50 18.81
CA HIS A 272 14.30 2.28 20.26
C HIS A 272 15.54 1.53 20.77
N VAL A 273 16.06 0.57 20.01
CA VAL A 273 17.34 -0.10 20.35
C VAL A 273 18.51 0.89 20.28
N ILE A 274 18.57 1.73 19.23
CA ILE A 274 19.60 2.78 19.09
C ILE A 274 19.53 3.75 20.27
N GLU A 275 18.34 4.16 20.69
CA GLU A 275 18.12 5.04 21.85
C GLU A 275 18.64 4.40 23.15
N ASN A 276 18.34 3.12 23.37
CA ASN A 276 18.89 2.36 24.50
C ASN A 276 20.43 2.37 24.46
N PHE A 277 21.03 2.13 23.29
CA PHE A 277 22.48 2.17 23.10
C PHE A 277 23.09 3.57 23.29
N MET A 278 22.40 4.64 22.90
CA MET A 278 22.88 6.00 23.15
C MET A 278 23.09 6.24 24.65
N ILE A 279 22.08 5.89 25.46
CA ILE A 279 22.13 6.03 26.93
C ILE A 279 23.18 5.07 27.52
N LYS A 280 23.13 3.79 27.13
CA LYS A 280 24.05 2.75 27.59
C LYS A 280 25.49 3.12 27.33
N SER A 281 25.81 3.73 26.19
CA SER A 281 27.16 4.16 25.85
C SER A 281 27.74 5.21 26.79
N GLN A 282 26.91 6.07 27.37
CA GLN A 282 27.37 7.03 28.37
C GLN A 282 27.65 6.34 29.71
N ILE A 283 26.82 5.36 30.08
CA ILE A 283 27.02 4.57 31.30
C ILE A 283 28.28 3.72 31.21
N VAL A 284 28.50 3.02 30.09
CA VAL A 284 29.72 2.21 29.87
C VAL A 284 30.98 3.06 30.00
N LYS A 285 31.03 4.25 29.37
CA LYS A 285 32.19 5.15 29.49
C LYS A 285 32.49 5.56 30.94
N LEU A 286 31.45 5.76 31.75
CA LEU A 286 31.62 6.11 33.17
C LEU A 286 32.04 4.90 34.00
N GLU A 287 31.45 3.73 33.76
CA GLU A 287 31.82 2.47 34.40
C GLU A 287 33.29 2.13 34.16
N ARG A 288 33.75 2.24 32.91
CA ARG A 288 35.14 2.05 32.51
C ARG A 288 36.10 3.00 33.20
N LYS A 289 35.70 4.27 33.33
CA LYS A 289 36.50 5.29 34.01
C LYS A 289 36.57 5.06 35.52
N ALA A 290 35.49 4.56 36.13
CA ALA A 290 35.45 4.24 37.55
C ALA A 290 36.22 2.96 37.88
N ASN A 291 36.28 1.99 36.97
CA ASN A 291 37.01 0.72 37.14
C ASN A 291 36.68 0.01 38.47
N GLY A 292 35.39 -0.07 38.81
CA GLY A 292 34.92 -0.67 40.06
C GLY A 292 35.07 0.19 41.32
N ALA A 293 35.57 1.43 41.19
CA ALA A 293 35.60 2.43 42.26
C ALA A 293 34.19 2.98 42.57
N MET A 294 34.06 3.62 43.73
CA MET A 294 32.80 4.24 44.18
C MET A 294 32.40 5.38 43.24
N PHE A 295 31.14 5.36 42.82
CA PHE A 295 30.55 6.37 41.95
C PHE A 295 30.24 7.63 42.76
N SER A 296 30.86 8.75 42.41
CA SER A 296 30.67 10.00 43.15
C SER A 296 29.47 10.80 42.64
N ILE A 297 28.97 11.74 43.46
CA ILE A 297 27.95 12.73 43.03
C ILE A 297 28.42 13.51 41.78
N ARG A 298 29.74 13.73 41.65
CA ARG A 298 30.31 14.40 40.47
C ARG A 298 30.15 13.55 39.21
N ASP A 299 30.24 12.24 39.32
CA ASP A 299 30.08 11.32 38.19
C ASP A 299 28.60 11.20 37.79
N PHE A 300 27.66 11.27 38.74
CA PHE A 300 26.24 11.45 38.41
C PHE A 300 25.95 12.75 37.67
N ARG A 301 26.51 13.88 38.11
CA ARG A 301 26.36 15.15 37.38
C ARG A 301 26.93 15.09 35.97
N ARG A 302 28.05 14.39 35.79
CA ARG A 302 28.64 14.16 34.46
C ARG A 302 27.76 13.26 33.59
N LEU A 303 27.19 12.20 34.15
CA LEU A 303 26.21 11.35 33.45
C LEU A 303 25.01 12.18 33.00
N ASN A 304 24.40 12.92 33.91
CA ASN A 304 23.23 13.75 33.61
C ASN A 304 23.53 14.74 32.48
N LYS A 305 24.69 15.42 32.55
CA LYS A 305 25.14 16.33 31.47
C LYS A 305 25.46 15.60 30.16
N ALA A 306 25.91 14.34 30.21
CA ALA A 306 26.22 13.56 29.03
C ALA A 306 24.98 12.96 28.35
N VAL A 307 23.89 12.80 29.10
CA VAL A 307 22.56 12.42 28.60
C VAL A 307 21.80 13.66 28.10
N ASP A 308 22.06 14.84 28.67
CA ASP A 308 21.53 16.15 28.25
C ASP A 308 22.28 16.74 27.03
N ILE A 309 22.42 15.93 25.98
CA ILE A 309 23.01 16.33 24.69
C ILE A 309 21.90 16.26 23.63
N SER A 310 22.01 17.06 22.56
CA SER A 310 21.05 16.96 21.45
C SER A 310 21.01 15.53 20.89
N GLU A 311 19.81 15.05 20.58
CA GLU A 311 19.56 13.68 20.11
C GLU A 311 20.44 13.34 18.89
N VAL A 312 20.57 14.27 17.94
CA VAL A 312 21.41 14.10 16.74
C VAL A 312 22.90 13.96 17.07
N ASP A 313 23.42 14.73 18.03
CA ASP A 313 24.83 14.63 18.45
C ASP A 313 25.10 13.31 19.20
N ALA A 314 24.10 12.81 19.93
CA ALA A 314 24.17 11.53 20.62
C ALA A 314 24.21 10.36 19.61
N ILE A 315 23.38 10.41 18.56
CA ILE A 315 23.41 9.46 17.44
C ILE A 315 24.76 9.53 16.73
N GLU A 316 25.27 10.72 16.38
CA GLU A 316 26.56 10.85 15.69
C GLU A 316 27.72 10.24 16.49
N LYS A 317 27.75 10.46 17.81
CA LYS A 317 28.75 9.84 18.69
C LYS A 317 28.64 8.33 18.75
N LEU A 318 27.42 7.79 18.81
CA LEU A 318 27.18 6.36 18.82
C LEU A 318 27.59 5.73 17.48
N VAL A 319 27.12 6.29 16.36
CA VAL A 319 27.45 5.85 15.00
C VAL A 319 28.96 5.85 14.79
N LYS A 320 29.65 6.93 15.16
CA LYS A 320 31.12 7.00 15.08
C LYS A 320 31.81 5.88 15.86
N SER A 321 31.30 5.54 17.03
CA SER A 321 31.88 4.49 17.88
C SER A 321 31.67 3.11 17.24
N ILE A 322 30.44 2.80 16.81
CA ILE A 322 30.11 1.50 16.22
C ILE A 322 30.75 1.32 14.85
N PHE A 323 30.85 2.37 14.04
CA PHE A 323 31.53 2.33 12.73
C PHE A 323 33.02 1.98 12.85
N SER A 324 33.63 2.18 14.01
CA SER A 324 35.02 1.80 14.27
C SER A 324 35.20 0.33 14.70
N LEU A 325 34.11 -0.40 14.95
CA LEU A 325 34.18 -1.83 15.26
C LEU A 325 34.67 -2.64 14.04
N SER A 326 35.42 -3.69 14.32
CA SER A 326 35.86 -4.66 13.32
C SER A 326 34.66 -5.36 12.70
N TYR A 327 34.62 -5.44 11.38
CA TYR A 327 33.55 -6.08 10.63
C TYR A 327 34.12 -6.72 9.37
N ALA A 328 34.02 -8.06 9.29
CA ALA A 328 34.66 -8.87 8.25
C ALA A 328 36.17 -8.51 8.10
N THR A 329 36.58 -8.02 6.92
CA THR A 329 37.97 -7.66 6.62
C THR A 329 38.32 -6.19 6.90
N GLY A 330 37.38 -5.40 7.41
CA GLY A 330 37.55 -3.96 7.65
C GLY A 330 36.85 -3.48 8.91
N ASN A 331 36.40 -2.23 8.89
CA ASN A 331 35.52 -1.68 9.92
C ASN A 331 34.08 -1.56 9.38
N PHE A 332 33.11 -1.48 10.29
CA PHE A 332 31.71 -1.40 9.92
C PHE A 332 31.36 -0.13 9.12
N GLY A 333 32.04 0.99 9.37
CA GLY A 333 31.80 2.23 8.64
C GLY A 333 32.12 2.13 7.15
N ASP A 334 33.21 1.44 6.79
CA ASP A 334 33.59 1.21 5.40
C ASP A 334 32.64 0.23 4.71
N PHE A 335 32.16 -0.79 5.44
CA PHE A 335 31.09 -1.67 4.96
C PHE A 335 29.81 -0.86 4.67
N ALA A 336 29.32 -0.09 5.63
CA ALA A 336 28.09 0.68 5.49
C ALA A 336 28.17 1.70 4.33
N LEU A 337 29.32 2.36 4.14
CA LEU A 337 29.55 3.28 3.03
C LEU A 337 29.61 2.56 1.68
N THR A 338 30.24 1.38 1.64
CA THR A 338 30.29 0.56 0.43
C THR A 338 28.90 0.07 0.04
N THR A 339 28.11 -0.41 1.01
CA THR A 339 26.72 -0.82 0.81
C THR A 339 25.86 0.33 0.32
N TRP A 340 26.05 1.55 0.84
CA TRP A 340 25.37 2.75 0.33
C TRP A 340 25.70 3.03 -1.15
N ARG A 341 26.98 3.00 -1.52
CA ARG A 341 27.41 3.23 -2.91
C ARG A 341 26.89 2.15 -3.86
N ASN A 342 26.88 0.90 -3.41
CA ASN A 342 26.34 -0.22 -4.16
C ASN A 342 24.82 -0.06 -4.33
N PHE A 343 24.10 0.30 -3.27
CA PHE A 343 22.67 0.57 -3.30
C PHE A 343 22.31 1.62 -4.38
N LEU A 344 23.02 2.76 -4.40
CA LEU A 344 22.81 3.81 -5.40
C LEU A 344 23.12 3.33 -6.82
N THR A 345 24.16 2.51 -6.98
CA THR A 345 24.54 1.95 -8.29
C THR A 345 23.50 0.95 -8.80
N THR A 346 23.04 0.04 -7.94
CA THR A 346 22.01 -0.96 -8.24
C THR A 346 20.68 -0.30 -8.61
N HIS A 347 20.34 0.82 -7.97
CA HIS A 347 19.08 1.53 -8.19
C HIS A 347 19.23 2.80 -9.04
N ALA A 348 20.26 2.86 -9.91
CA ALA A 348 20.51 4.03 -10.74
C ALA A 348 19.29 4.42 -11.62
N ALA A 349 18.49 3.43 -12.05
CA ALA A 349 17.26 3.68 -12.81
C ALA A 349 16.17 4.41 -12.01
N SER A 350 16.20 4.35 -10.69
CA SER A 350 15.28 5.05 -9.77
C SER A 350 15.99 6.17 -8.98
N GLY A 351 17.12 6.66 -9.51
CA GLY A 351 17.95 7.66 -8.84
C GLY A 351 17.20 8.97 -8.57
N LEU A 352 16.34 9.40 -9.49
CA LEU A 352 15.56 10.64 -9.34
C LEU A 352 14.57 10.55 -8.17
N GLU A 353 13.88 9.42 -8.02
CA GLU A 353 12.94 9.18 -6.93
C GLU A 353 13.65 9.13 -5.58
N ILE A 354 14.82 8.48 -5.53
CA ILE A 354 15.69 8.45 -4.35
C ILE A 354 16.14 9.86 -3.97
N ASP A 355 16.68 10.62 -4.93
CA ASP A 355 17.18 11.98 -4.70
C ASP A 355 16.06 12.94 -4.27
N THR A 356 14.87 12.80 -4.86
CA THR A 356 13.69 13.59 -4.48
C THR A 356 13.29 13.32 -3.03
N PHE A 357 13.22 12.05 -2.63
CA PHE A 357 12.93 11.67 -1.25
C PHE A 357 14.02 12.14 -0.29
N LEU A 358 15.29 11.93 -0.62
CA LEU A 358 16.39 12.36 0.24
C LEU A 358 16.39 13.87 0.39
N SER A 359 16.07 14.63 -0.67
CA SER A 359 15.99 16.10 -0.62
C SER A 359 14.86 16.64 0.25
N SER A 360 13.77 15.87 0.45
CA SER A 360 12.70 16.25 1.38
C SER A 360 13.03 15.95 2.84
N LEU A 361 14.02 15.09 3.10
CA LEU A 361 14.37 14.60 4.43
C LEU A 361 15.67 15.22 4.97
N ILE A 362 16.67 15.29 4.10
CA ILE A 362 18.02 15.82 4.32
C ILE A 362 18.35 16.71 3.11
N ASN A 363 19.42 17.52 3.14
CA ASN A 363 19.76 18.39 2.01
C ASN A 363 20.30 17.59 0.78
N GLY A 364 19.51 16.65 0.24
CA GLY A 364 19.76 15.83 -0.94
C GLY A 364 20.69 14.63 -0.74
N SER A 365 20.81 13.82 -1.80
CA SER A 365 21.89 12.84 -1.93
C SER A 365 23.22 13.58 -2.08
N GLN A 366 24.03 13.56 -1.04
CA GLN A 366 25.35 14.20 -1.08
C GLN A 366 26.38 13.24 -1.67
N THR A 367 27.30 13.77 -2.47
CA THR A 367 28.49 13.02 -2.88
C THR A 367 29.38 12.80 -1.67
N ILE A 368 29.28 11.61 -1.07
CA ILE A 368 30.03 11.26 0.15
C ILE A 368 31.38 10.64 -0.21
N ASN A 369 32.43 11.43 -0.07
CA ASN A 369 33.79 11.09 -0.49
C ASN A 369 34.64 10.49 0.64
N SER A 370 34.16 10.51 1.88
CA SER A 370 34.91 10.01 3.05
C SER A 370 34.02 9.37 4.11
N SER A 371 34.58 8.43 4.87
CA SER A 371 33.87 7.76 5.98
C SER A 371 33.46 8.75 7.09
N ILE A 372 34.19 9.85 7.28
CA ILE A 372 33.83 10.90 8.26
C ILE A 372 32.57 11.67 7.82
N GLN A 373 32.48 12.05 6.54
CA GLN A 373 31.27 12.68 6.00
C GLN A 373 30.08 11.70 6.09
N PHE A 374 30.35 10.42 5.84
CA PHE A 374 29.33 9.39 5.91
C PHE A 374 28.75 9.18 7.31
N ILE A 375 29.58 9.22 8.35
CA ILE A 375 29.10 9.15 9.75
C ILE A 375 28.05 10.23 10.02
N ARG A 376 28.33 11.48 9.64
CA ARG A 376 27.38 12.59 9.81
C ARG A 376 26.12 12.41 9.00
N TYR A 377 26.29 12.02 7.74
CA TYR A 377 25.18 11.76 6.84
C TYR A 377 24.25 10.66 7.38
N PHE A 378 24.80 9.50 7.74
CA PHE A 378 24.06 8.35 8.26
C PHE A 378 23.34 8.68 9.57
N SER A 379 24.01 9.41 10.48
CA SER A 379 23.40 9.86 11.74
C SER A 379 22.24 10.82 11.51
N THR A 380 22.40 11.76 10.56
CA THR A 380 21.35 12.69 10.17
C THR A 380 20.18 11.95 9.53
N LEU A 381 20.47 10.96 8.66
CA LEU A 381 19.46 10.14 8.02
C LEU A 381 18.61 9.38 9.04
N ILE A 382 19.23 8.70 10.02
CA ILE A 382 18.49 8.01 11.10
C ILE A 382 17.59 8.99 11.86
N TYR A 383 18.15 10.13 12.28
CA TYR A 383 17.44 11.11 13.07
C TYR A 383 16.25 11.71 12.31
N GLN A 384 16.46 12.13 11.06
CA GLN A 384 15.41 12.74 10.25
C GLN A 384 14.34 11.72 9.87
N MET A 385 14.71 10.48 9.55
CA MET A 385 13.74 9.39 9.34
C MET A 385 12.83 9.22 10.56
N ARG A 386 13.41 9.16 11.77
CA ARG A 386 12.61 9.06 12.99
C ARG A 386 11.69 10.27 13.15
N CYS A 387 12.20 11.47 12.93
CA CYS A 387 11.40 12.68 13.09
C CYS A 387 10.25 12.72 12.09
N SER A 388 10.50 12.40 10.82
CA SER A 388 9.48 12.37 9.78
C SER A 388 8.42 11.28 10.01
N ILE A 389 8.74 10.19 10.70
CA ILE A 389 7.74 9.15 11.03
C ILE A 389 6.91 9.54 12.27
N VAL A 390 7.53 10.11 13.31
CA VAL A 390 6.87 10.35 14.60
C VAL A 390 6.17 11.71 14.66
N HIS A 391 6.77 12.75 14.10
CA HIS A 391 6.24 14.10 14.17
C HIS A 391 5.38 14.39 12.94
N ASN A 392 4.13 14.74 13.19
CA ASN A 392 3.24 15.34 12.20
C ASN A 392 3.10 16.83 12.56
N LYS A 393 4.13 17.62 12.23
CA LYS A 393 4.01 19.08 12.24
C LYS A 393 3.69 19.52 10.83
N GLU A 394 2.72 20.44 10.68
CA GLU A 394 2.25 20.95 9.39
C GLU A 394 3.36 21.49 8.46
N THR A 395 4.54 21.81 9.02
CA THR A 395 5.68 22.38 8.30
C THR A 395 6.82 21.41 8.02
N GLU A 396 6.75 20.16 8.49
CA GLU A 396 7.81 19.16 8.34
C GLU A 396 7.35 18.03 7.40
N PHE A 397 8.28 17.45 6.64
CA PHE A 397 7.97 16.32 5.77
C PHE A 397 7.62 15.08 6.62
N HIS A 398 6.38 14.61 6.49
CA HIS A 398 5.86 13.46 7.25
C HIS A 398 5.80 12.20 6.38
N ILE A 399 6.38 11.11 6.88
CA ILE A 399 6.34 9.79 6.25
C ILE A 399 5.20 8.99 6.91
N SER A 400 4.18 8.70 6.11
CA SER A 400 3.02 7.89 6.44
C SER A 400 2.81 6.85 5.35
N ASN A 401 1.87 5.92 5.54
CA ASN A 401 1.53 4.95 4.50
C ASN A 401 0.98 5.60 3.21
N GLU A 402 0.45 6.83 3.27
CA GLU A 402 0.02 7.58 2.09
C GLU A 402 1.18 8.31 1.39
N THR A 403 2.18 8.75 2.15
CA THR A 403 3.35 9.49 1.64
C THR A 403 4.59 8.61 1.43
N TYR A 404 4.43 7.29 1.54
CA TYR A 404 5.49 6.29 1.39
C TYR A 404 5.89 6.11 -0.09
N SER A 405 6.67 7.05 -0.61
CA SER A 405 7.09 7.09 -2.01
C SER A 405 8.04 5.95 -2.38
N THR A 406 8.20 5.69 -3.68
CA THR A 406 9.18 4.70 -4.19
C THR A 406 10.59 4.98 -3.66
N GLY A 407 11.03 6.24 -3.65
CA GLY A 407 12.33 6.63 -3.11
C GLY A 407 12.47 6.30 -1.62
N CYS A 408 11.43 6.61 -0.82
CA CYS A 408 11.38 6.27 0.60
C CYS A 408 11.51 4.75 0.81
N ARG A 409 10.70 3.98 0.07
CA ARG A 409 10.71 2.51 0.10
C ARG A 409 12.09 1.93 -0.17
N LEU A 410 12.75 2.38 -1.24
CA LEU A 410 14.08 1.91 -1.61
C LEU A 410 15.11 2.23 -0.52
N VAL A 411 15.16 3.47 -0.06
CA VAL A 411 16.13 3.88 0.98
C VAL A 411 15.89 3.13 2.28
N MET A 412 14.62 2.96 2.70
CA MET A 412 14.34 2.34 3.99
C MET A 412 14.54 0.83 3.96
N GLU A 413 13.94 0.14 2.98
CA GLU A 413 13.88 -1.32 2.96
C GLU A 413 15.14 -1.96 2.40
N GLN A 414 15.80 -1.33 1.42
CA GLN A 414 16.95 -1.93 0.74
C GLN A 414 18.29 -1.44 1.25
N TYR A 415 18.31 -0.41 2.09
CA TYR A 415 19.54 0.13 2.63
C TYR A 415 19.49 0.34 4.15
N LEU A 416 18.61 1.22 4.63
CA LEU A 416 18.67 1.70 6.00
C LEU A 416 18.35 0.61 7.01
N LEU A 417 17.21 -0.09 6.88
CA LEU A 417 16.83 -1.19 7.78
C LEU A 417 17.88 -2.31 7.79
N PRO A 418 18.28 -2.90 6.65
CA PRO A 418 19.35 -3.91 6.62
C PRO A 418 20.65 -3.45 7.29
N THR A 419 21.05 -2.20 7.08
CA THR A 419 22.27 -1.65 7.68
C THR A 419 22.12 -1.43 9.18
N LEU A 420 20.93 -1.03 9.65
CA LEU A 420 20.63 -0.88 11.08
C LEU A 420 20.55 -2.22 11.82
N GLU A 421 20.04 -3.26 11.17
CA GLU A 421 20.05 -4.62 11.71
C GLU A 421 21.48 -5.07 11.97
N GLU A 422 22.36 -4.98 10.96
CA GLU A 422 23.79 -5.31 11.12
C GLU A 422 24.47 -4.43 12.19
N PHE A 423 24.17 -3.13 12.21
CA PHE A 423 24.68 -2.18 13.20
C PHE A 423 24.35 -2.61 14.64
N VAL A 424 23.10 -3.00 14.89
CA VAL A 424 22.63 -3.42 16.21
C VAL A 424 23.23 -4.77 16.60
N PHE A 425 23.19 -5.77 15.71
CA PHE A 425 23.71 -7.09 16.02
C PHE A 425 25.23 -7.10 16.21
N LEU A 426 25.97 -6.31 15.44
CA LEU A 426 27.41 -6.12 15.61
C LEU A 426 27.74 -5.52 16.97
N ALA A 427 27.04 -4.45 17.38
CA ALA A 427 27.27 -3.81 18.67
C ALA A 427 27.07 -4.77 19.84
N MET A 428 26.16 -5.73 19.70
CA MET A 428 25.88 -6.78 20.66
C MET A 428 26.72 -8.04 20.49
N ALA A 429 27.55 -8.17 19.45
CA ALA A 429 28.21 -9.44 19.14
C ALA A 429 29.24 -9.84 20.20
N GLU A 430 30.14 -8.93 20.53
CA GLU A 430 31.31 -9.15 21.40
C GLU A 430 31.52 -7.99 22.37
N ASP A 431 32.22 -8.25 23.50
CA ASP A 431 32.57 -7.22 24.49
C ASP A 431 33.29 -6.04 23.82
N ASN A 432 32.73 -4.85 24.03
CA ASN A 432 33.28 -3.60 23.52
C ASN A 432 33.05 -2.46 24.50
N ASP A 433 33.83 -1.38 24.37
CA ASP A 433 33.73 -0.22 25.25
C ASP A 433 32.57 0.74 24.88
N ILE A 434 31.64 0.28 24.05
CA ILE A 434 30.50 1.06 23.57
C ILE A 434 29.25 0.67 24.33
N VAL A 435 28.83 -0.60 24.26
CA VAL A 435 27.55 -1.05 24.83
C VAL A 435 27.68 -2.20 25.82
N TRP A 436 28.88 -2.64 26.20
CA TRP A 436 29.04 -3.74 27.16
C TRP A 436 29.47 -3.26 28.55
N TYR A 437 28.66 -3.59 29.55
CA TYR A 437 29.05 -3.50 30.95
C TYR A 437 30.02 -4.65 31.27
N ARG A 438 31.14 -4.35 31.94
CA ARG A 438 32.02 -5.40 32.52
C ARG A 438 31.66 -5.69 33.97
N SER A 439 31.16 -4.68 34.68
CA SER A 439 30.67 -4.82 36.04
C SER A 439 29.16 -5.07 36.07
N ASN A 440 28.72 -5.99 36.93
CA ASN A 440 27.29 -6.25 37.18
C ASN A 440 26.66 -5.29 38.19
N SER A 441 27.43 -4.36 38.75
CA SER A 441 26.99 -3.43 39.79
C SER A 441 27.79 -2.12 39.75
N ILE A 442 27.15 -1.03 40.19
CA ILE A 442 27.79 0.26 40.45
C ILE A 442 27.80 0.48 41.96
N LYS A 443 28.99 0.68 42.55
CA LYS A 443 29.12 0.92 43.99
C LYS A 443 28.82 2.38 44.31
N LEU A 444 27.77 2.65 45.08
CA LEU A 444 27.35 4.00 45.46
C LEU A 444 27.86 4.42 46.84
N TRP A 445 28.15 3.47 47.72
CA TRP A 445 28.67 3.70 49.06
C TRP A 445 29.39 2.45 49.56
N SER A 446 30.25 2.62 50.56
CA SER A 446 30.89 1.53 51.31
C SER A 446 31.06 1.93 52.76
N LEU A 447 30.80 1.02 53.70
CA LEU A 447 31.29 1.15 55.07
C LEU A 447 32.81 1.02 55.04
N SER A 448 33.53 2.11 55.25
CA SER A 448 34.97 2.05 55.55
C SER A 448 35.15 1.40 56.93
N ALA A 449 35.97 0.35 56.98
CA ALA A 449 36.53 -0.20 58.22
C ALA A 449 37.58 0.75 58.81
#